data_AF-A0A4R7V2V1-F1
#
_entry.id   AF-A0A4R7V2V1-F1
#
_cell.length_a   1.000
_cell.length_b   1.000
_cell.length_c   1.000
_cell.angle_alpha   90.00
_cell.angle_beta   90.00
_cell.angle_gamma   90.00
#
_symmetry.space_group_name_H-M   'P 1'
#
loop_
_entity.id
_entity.type
_entity.pdbx_description
1 polymer ?
#
loop_
_entity_poly.entity_id
_entity_poly.type
_entity_poly.pdbx_seq_one_letter_code
_entity_poly.pdbx_strand_id
1 'polypeptide(L)'
;MTQSPCVSDAITDVAVMIRNGKLRDAKRLMARLLDNVEPHVLALLTECADILSHPNAVARPKLLALWGEHQAHPVALKIIAACAPARDEWESRVVDLPEAAPVRPDSTRPSSPVRTRRSAPASRSDLRARRIRGRAAQNADAYAEHRAGVDDQPAYGPRPDAYAIDYDNAALYALRGLDCVTCWTERTRADHAPRVREGDLSDDGLCSECRDKGREGIPSLPANFTVADAVAARCTYIATRHRPATARTLLNSEWHAVGPEAKALIKAWCAANADLVNAEPPKDDTATAVCACTSTTRVRDGLCADCRELAKGTIAGPRMNSERGRGELRMRAAMATAAA
;
A
#
# COMPACT_ATOMS: atom_id res chain seq x y z
N MET A 1 33.98 15.05 24.25
CA MET A 1 34.43 14.29 23.07
C MET A 1 33.29 13.38 22.66
N THR A 2 32.43 13.83 21.74
CA THR A 2 31.32 13.03 21.22
C THR A 2 31.89 12.07 20.20
N GLN A 3 32.06 10.80 20.58
CA GLN A 3 32.35 9.73 19.62
C GLN A 3 31.20 9.69 18.62
N SER A 4 31.47 9.92 17.34
CA SER A 4 30.49 9.66 16.29
C SER A 4 30.05 8.20 16.44
N PRO A 5 28.75 7.93 16.58
CA PRO A 5 28.27 6.55 16.74
C PRO A 5 28.72 5.76 15.51
N CYS A 6 29.31 4.59 15.73
CA CYS A 6 29.73 3.77 14.60
C CYS A 6 28.48 3.29 13.86
N VAL A 7 28.58 3.14 12.54
CA VAL A 7 27.43 2.87 11.65
C VAL A 7 26.65 1.63 12.11
N SER A 8 27.34 0.58 12.59
CA SER A 8 26.69 -0.64 13.10
C SER A 8 25.85 -0.41 14.37
N ASP A 9 26.29 0.48 15.27
CA ASP A 9 25.54 0.80 16.49
C ASP A 9 24.26 1.56 16.15
N ALA A 10 24.36 2.52 15.23
CA ALA A 10 23.21 3.28 14.77
C ALA A 10 22.17 2.41 14.03
N ILE A 11 22.61 1.40 13.27
CA ILE A 11 21.71 0.40 12.65
C ILE A 11 21.01 -0.43 13.74
N THR A 12 21.76 -0.86 14.76
CA THR A 12 21.21 -1.61 15.89
C THR A 12 20.17 -0.78 16.66
N ASP A 13 20.45 0.51 16.88
CA ASP A 13 19.51 1.45 17.49
C ASP A 13 18.25 1.62 16.64
N VAL A 14 18.37 1.70 15.31
CA VAL A 14 17.22 1.72 14.39
C VAL A 14 16.37 0.45 14.53
N ALA A 15 16.99 -0.73 14.65
CA ALA A 15 16.27 -1.99 14.85
C ALA A 15 15.50 -2.00 16.19
N VAL A 16 16.12 -1.53 17.28
CA VAL A 16 15.45 -1.35 18.59
C VAL A 16 14.32 -0.31 18.49
N MET A 17 14.57 0.78 17.77
CA MET A 17 13.64 1.72 17.14
C MET A 17 12.29 1.12 16.75
N ILE A 18 12.41 0.23 15.77
CA ILE A 18 11.32 -0.40 15.05
C ILE A 18 10.58 -1.39 15.96
N ARG A 19 11.31 -2.23 16.71
CA ARG A 19 10.71 -3.19 17.66
C ARG A 19 9.86 -2.50 18.73
N ASN A 20 10.27 -1.33 19.19
CA ASN A 20 9.54 -0.55 20.19
C ASN A 20 8.43 0.34 19.58
N GLY A 21 8.13 0.23 18.28
CA GLY A 21 7.08 1.01 17.61
C GLY A 21 7.41 2.49 17.36
N LYS A 22 8.65 2.94 17.62
CA LYS A 22 9.10 4.33 17.44
C LYS A 22 9.50 4.62 15.99
N LEU A 23 8.58 4.38 15.05
CA LEU A 23 8.88 4.40 13.61
C LEU A 23 9.35 5.77 13.09
N ARG A 24 8.87 6.88 13.66
CA ARG A 24 9.28 8.23 13.24
C ARG A 24 10.73 8.53 13.62
N ASP A 25 11.14 8.12 14.82
CA ASP A 25 12.50 8.36 15.31
C ASP A 25 13.51 7.45 14.59
N ALA A 26 13.12 6.19 14.34
CA ALA A 26 13.90 5.27 13.51
C ALA A 26 14.15 5.83 12.10
N LYS A 27 13.11 6.36 11.43
CA LYS A 27 13.25 6.99 10.10
C LYS A 27 14.19 8.20 10.12
N ARG A 28 14.07 9.08 11.12
CA ARG A 28 14.96 10.25 11.25
C ARG A 28 16.41 9.86 11.52
N LEU A 29 16.64 8.83 12.33
CA LEU A 29 17.98 8.33 12.59
C LEU A 29 18.60 7.71 11.33
N MET A 30 17.83 6.88 10.61
CA MET A 30 18.28 6.27 9.36
C MET A 30 18.59 7.32 8.28
N ALA A 31 17.73 8.34 8.10
CA ALA A 31 17.99 9.41 7.13
C ALA A 31 19.32 10.13 7.42
N ARG A 32 19.56 10.53 8.67
CA ARG A 32 20.83 11.16 9.08
C ARG A 32 22.04 10.25 8.89
N LEU A 33 21.87 8.95 9.08
CA LEU A 33 22.92 7.97 8.84
C LEU A 33 23.27 7.92 7.34
N LEU A 34 22.26 7.80 6.47
CA LEU A 34 22.47 7.73 5.02
C LEU A 34 23.12 8.99 4.44
N ASP A 35 22.84 10.17 5.00
CA ASP A 35 23.46 11.44 4.57
C ASP A 35 24.97 11.51 4.81
N ASN A 36 25.52 10.71 5.74
CA ASN A 36 26.90 10.81 6.21
C ASN A 36 27.73 9.53 6.05
N VAL A 37 27.17 8.50 5.42
CA VAL A 37 27.82 7.19 5.26
C VAL A 37 28.69 7.16 4.00
N GLU A 38 29.86 6.52 4.10
CA GLU A 38 30.76 6.34 2.97
C GLU A 38 30.12 5.47 1.86
N PRO A 39 30.38 5.75 0.57
CA PRO A 39 29.71 5.06 -0.55
C PRO A 39 29.81 3.53 -0.51
N HIS A 40 30.93 2.97 -0.06
CA HIS A 40 31.12 1.52 0.00
C HIS A 40 30.31 0.87 1.12
N VAL A 41 30.13 1.55 2.25
CA VAL A 41 29.25 1.10 3.34
C VAL A 41 27.79 1.18 2.91
N LEU A 42 27.42 2.22 2.15
CA LEU A 42 26.08 2.34 1.58
C LEU A 42 25.77 1.21 0.59
N ALA A 43 26.73 0.84 -0.26
CA ALA A 43 26.59 -0.30 -1.16
C ALA A 43 26.34 -1.60 -0.39
N LEU A 44 27.13 -1.87 0.66
CA LEU A 44 26.96 -3.05 1.52
C LEU A 44 25.60 -3.06 2.23
N LEU A 45 25.12 -1.91 2.70
CA LEU A 45 23.78 -1.78 3.30
C LEU A 45 22.66 -2.07 2.31
N THR A 46 22.82 -1.59 1.07
CA THR A 46 21.86 -1.81 -0.01
C THR A 46 21.80 -3.30 -0.37
N GLU A 47 22.95 -3.97 -0.44
CA GLU A 47 23.03 -5.41 -0.71
C GLU A 47 22.40 -6.22 0.44
N CYS A 48 22.67 -5.87 1.70
CA CYS A 48 22.01 -6.49 2.84
C CYS A 48 20.49 -6.32 2.78
N ALA A 49 20.01 -5.12 2.42
CA ALA A 49 18.58 -4.83 2.29
C ALA A 49 17.92 -5.62 1.14
N ASP A 50 18.60 -5.73 -0.01
CA ASP A 50 18.13 -6.53 -1.15
C ASP A 50 18.03 -8.02 -0.78
N ILE A 51 19.05 -8.57 -0.12
CA ILE A 51 19.02 -9.96 0.34
C ILE A 51 17.84 -10.19 1.30
N LEU A 52 17.61 -9.25 2.23
CA LEU A 52 16.53 -9.33 3.22
C LEU A 52 15.13 -9.08 2.66
N SER A 53 15.00 -8.63 1.41
CA SER A 53 13.73 -8.52 0.70
C SER A 53 13.20 -9.89 0.24
N HIS A 54 14.09 -10.89 0.14
CA HIS A 54 13.74 -12.25 -0.26
C HIS A 54 13.21 -13.08 0.92
N PRO A 55 12.47 -14.18 0.65
CA PRO A 55 12.06 -15.11 1.70
C PRO A 55 13.24 -15.66 2.51
N ASN A 56 13.04 -15.92 3.80
CA ASN A 56 14.11 -16.32 4.73
C ASN A 56 14.93 -17.53 4.28
N ALA A 57 14.28 -18.49 3.60
CA ALA A 57 14.93 -19.66 3.03
C ALA A 57 16.04 -19.31 2.02
N VAL A 58 15.92 -18.16 1.35
CA VAL A 58 16.89 -17.63 0.37
C VAL A 58 17.78 -16.56 1.00
N ALA A 59 17.22 -15.69 1.84
CA ALA A 59 17.97 -14.59 2.44
C ALA A 59 19.10 -15.06 3.37
N ARG A 60 18.86 -16.09 4.18
CA ARG A 60 19.85 -16.63 5.12
C ARG A 60 21.12 -17.19 4.46
N PRO A 61 21.06 -18.10 3.47
CA PRO A 61 22.27 -18.59 2.82
C PRO A 61 23.00 -17.49 2.06
N LYS A 62 22.28 -16.52 1.48
CA LYS A 62 22.89 -15.36 0.80
C LYS A 62 23.66 -14.45 1.77
N LEU A 63 23.09 -14.14 2.95
CA LEU A 63 23.81 -13.36 3.97
C LEU A 63 25.06 -14.10 4.50
N LEU A 64 25.01 -15.44 4.61
CA LEU A 64 26.18 -16.23 5.00
C LEU A 64 27.26 -16.25 3.92
N ALA A 65 26.88 -16.26 2.63
CA ALA A 65 27.82 -16.11 1.53
C ALA A 65 28.50 -14.74 1.57
N LEU A 66 27.70 -13.66 1.71
CA LEU A 66 28.21 -12.29 1.84
C LEU A 66 29.14 -12.14 3.05
N TRP A 67 28.81 -12.78 4.17
CA TRP A 67 29.68 -12.85 5.34
C TRP A 67 31.04 -13.49 5.03
N GLY A 68 31.04 -14.60 4.28
CA GLY A 68 32.26 -15.30 3.86
C GLY A 68 33.13 -14.45 2.92
N GLU A 69 32.52 -13.75 1.97
CA GLU A 69 33.22 -12.86 1.04
C GLU A 69 33.94 -11.70 1.75
N HIS A 70 33.34 -11.17 2.81
CA HIS A 70 33.88 -10.05 3.58
C HIS A 70 34.69 -10.46 4.82
N GLN A 71 35.13 -11.72 4.94
CA GLN A 71 35.83 -12.22 6.12
C GLN A 71 37.12 -11.45 6.45
N ALA A 72 37.77 -10.86 5.44
CA ALA A 72 38.98 -10.03 5.59
C ALA A 72 38.70 -8.59 6.09
N HIS A 73 37.42 -8.17 6.18
CA HIS A 73 37.03 -6.79 6.49
C HIS A 73 36.17 -6.71 7.77
N PRO A 74 36.79 -6.49 8.95
CA PRO A 74 36.08 -6.50 10.24
C PRO A 74 34.93 -5.50 10.36
N VAL A 75 35.02 -4.35 9.67
CA VAL A 75 33.98 -3.32 9.66
C VAL A 75 32.75 -3.79 8.88
N ALA A 76 32.95 -4.43 7.72
CA ALA A 76 31.88 -5.00 6.91
C ALA A 76 31.12 -6.09 7.68
N LEU A 77 31.84 -6.96 8.39
CA LEU A 77 31.24 -8.01 9.22
C LEU A 77 30.33 -7.44 10.32
N LYS A 78 30.72 -6.32 10.96
CA LYS A 78 29.88 -5.65 11.97
C LYS A 78 28.60 -5.07 11.36
N ILE A 79 28.67 -4.55 10.13
CA ILE A 79 27.50 -4.03 9.43
C ILE A 79 26.56 -5.18 9.04
N ILE A 80 27.09 -6.25 8.44
CA ILE A 80 26.30 -7.44 8.07
C ILE A 80 25.64 -8.04 9.33
N ALA A 81 26.37 -8.11 10.45
CA ALA A 81 25.83 -8.58 11.74
C ALA A 81 24.68 -7.68 12.24
N ALA A 82 24.83 -6.36 12.14
CA ALA A 82 23.80 -5.40 12.58
C ALA A 82 22.55 -5.44 11.67
N CYS A 83 22.71 -5.80 10.40
CA CYS A 83 21.59 -5.96 9.46
C CYS A 83 20.88 -7.31 9.60
N ALA A 84 21.55 -8.34 10.10
CA ALA A 84 20.97 -9.67 10.21
C ALA A 84 19.87 -9.70 11.30
N PRO A 85 18.66 -10.19 10.99
CA PRO A 85 17.60 -10.45 11.97
C PRO A 85 18.09 -11.35 13.09
N ALA A 86 17.51 -11.17 14.28
CA ALA A 86 17.72 -12.10 15.39
C ALA A 86 17.15 -13.50 15.05
N ARG A 87 17.67 -14.54 15.71
CA ARG A 87 17.34 -15.94 15.39
C ARG A 87 15.83 -16.24 15.47
N ASP A 88 15.15 -15.62 16.42
CA ASP A 88 13.69 -15.66 16.63
C ASP A 88 12.89 -14.85 15.59
N GLU A 89 13.46 -13.76 15.07
CA GLU A 89 12.88 -12.97 13.98
C GLU A 89 12.90 -13.72 12.64
N TRP A 90 13.89 -14.59 12.41
CA TRP A 90 13.94 -15.49 11.24
C TRP A 90 12.84 -16.55 11.24
N GLU A 91 12.38 -16.99 12.42
CA GLU A 91 11.32 -18.00 12.55
C GLU A 91 9.92 -17.34 12.46
N SER A 92 9.80 -16.08 12.89
CA SER A 92 8.55 -15.31 12.87
C SER A 92 8.19 -14.75 11.49
N ARG A 93 9.15 -14.68 10.56
CA ARG A 93 8.97 -14.22 9.16
C ARG A 93 8.60 -15.35 8.18
N VAL A 94 8.15 -16.49 8.69
CA VAL A 94 7.41 -17.43 7.84
C VAL A 94 6.21 -16.66 7.31
N VAL A 95 6.31 -16.21 6.06
CA VAL A 95 5.13 -15.78 5.31
C VAL A 95 4.17 -16.94 5.44
N ASP A 96 2.99 -16.68 6.00
CA ASP A 96 1.81 -17.50 5.81
C ASP A 96 1.58 -17.54 4.30
N LEU A 97 2.35 -18.38 3.60
CA LEU A 97 1.93 -18.99 2.35
C LEU A 97 0.54 -19.51 2.69
N PRO A 98 -0.54 -19.06 2.01
CA PRO A 98 -1.87 -19.48 2.35
C PRO A 98 -1.83 -20.99 2.47
N GLU A 99 -2.05 -21.47 3.69
CA GLU A 99 -2.04 -22.88 4.03
C GLU A 99 -2.86 -23.55 2.94
N ALA A 100 -2.19 -24.37 2.12
CA ALA A 100 -2.81 -24.96 0.95
C ALA A 100 -4.17 -25.49 1.38
N ALA A 101 -5.23 -24.88 0.84
CA ALA A 101 -6.58 -24.99 1.39
C ALA A 101 -6.83 -26.43 1.84
N PRO A 102 -7.31 -26.67 3.08
CA PRO A 102 -7.45 -28.01 3.61
C PRO A 102 -8.17 -28.84 2.57
N VAL A 103 -7.46 -29.84 2.03
CA VAL A 103 -8.00 -30.77 1.05
C VAL A 103 -9.24 -31.34 1.71
N ARG A 104 -10.42 -30.90 1.24
CA ARG A 104 -11.70 -31.38 1.76
C ARG A 104 -11.63 -32.90 1.75
N PRO A 105 -11.76 -33.59 2.90
CA PRO A 105 -11.82 -35.02 2.90
C PRO A 105 -13.08 -35.40 2.12
N ASP A 106 -12.87 -36.02 0.98
CA ASP A 106 -13.91 -36.57 0.12
C ASP A 106 -14.66 -37.64 0.92
N SER A 107 -15.76 -37.23 1.56
CA SER A 107 -16.57 -38.06 2.43
C SER A 107 -17.48 -38.94 1.56
N THR A 108 -16.92 -39.96 0.92
CA THR A 108 -17.67 -41.10 0.36
C THR A 108 -16.76 -42.28 0.02
N ARG A 109 -15.79 -42.61 0.88
CA ARG A 109 -15.06 -43.88 0.79
C ARG A 109 -15.44 -44.82 1.94
N PRO A 110 -15.99 -46.02 1.66
CA PRO A 110 -16.27 -47.00 2.70
C PRO A 110 -14.98 -47.39 3.41
N SER A 111 -15.02 -47.39 4.74
CA SER A 111 -13.91 -47.79 5.61
C SER A 111 -13.48 -49.23 5.31
N SER A 112 -12.21 -49.41 4.92
CA SER A 112 -11.56 -50.71 4.88
C SER A 112 -10.51 -50.81 5.98
N PRO A 113 -10.31 -52.00 6.56
CA PRO A 113 -9.62 -52.15 7.84
C PRO A 113 -8.12 -51.94 7.70
N VAL A 114 -7.57 -51.41 8.79
CA VAL A 114 -6.16 -51.25 9.15
C VAL A 114 -5.24 -52.21 8.39
N ARG A 115 -4.40 -51.67 7.50
CA ARG A 115 -3.23 -52.35 6.95
C ARG A 115 -1.98 -51.47 7.10
N THR A 116 -1.01 -52.07 7.77
CA THR A 116 0.38 -51.70 8.01
C THR A 116 1.03 -50.85 6.91
N ARG A 117 1.81 -49.85 7.34
CA ARG A 117 2.71 -49.01 6.52
C ARG A 117 3.46 -49.84 5.46
N ARG A 118 3.03 -49.71 4.21
CA ARG A 118 3.90 -49.85 3.04
C ARG A 118 3.95 -48.49 2.39
N SER A 119 5.15 -47.93 2.26
CA SER A 119 5.40 -46.68 1.54
C SER A 119 4.77 -46.76 0.15
N ALA A 120 3.80 -45.89 -0.11
CA ALA A 120 3.17 -45.83 -1.42
C ALA A 120 4.22 -45.44 -2.47
N PRO A 121 4.22 -46.05 -3.67
CA PRO A 121 5.09 -45.62 -4.74
C PRO A 121 4.79 -44.17 -5.11
N ALA A 122 5.84 -43.40 -5.43
CA ALA A 122 5.73 -42.00 -5.82
C ALA A 122 4.62 -41.80 -6.84
N SER A 123 3.75 -40.82 -6.59
CA SER A 123 2.61 -40.57 -7.45
C SER A 123 3.07 -40.22 -8.87
N ARG A 124 2.25 -40.51 -9.88
CA ARG A 124 2.57 -40.16 -11.28
C ARG A 124 2.84 -38.66 -11.47
N SER A 125 2.29 -37.78 -10.61
CA SER A 125 2.60 -36.34 -10.65
C SER A 125 4.00 -36.02 -10.15
N ASP A 126 4.51 -36.72 -9.14
CA ASP A 126 5.87 -36.50 -8.63
C ASP A 126 6.93 -36.89 -9.64
N LEU A 127 6.72 -38.01 -10.35
CA LEU A 127 7.59 -38.44 -11.44
C LEU A 127 7.56 -37.46 -12.62
N ARG A 128 6.37 -36.91 -12.95
CA ARG A 128 6.23 -35.89 -14.00
C ARG A 128 6.92 -34.59 -13.61
N ALA A 129 6.77 -34.12 -12.37
CA ALA A 129 7.42 -32.92 -11.87
C ALA A 129 8.95 -33.06 -11.84
N ARG A 130 9.48 -34.23 -11.44
CA ARG A 130 10.92 -34.53 -11.51
C ARG A 130 11.43 -34.53 -12.95
N ARG A 131 10.69 -35.10 -13.90
CA ARG A 131 11.07 -35.11 -15.32
C ARG A 131 11.06 -33.70 -15.93
N ILE A 132 10.11 -32.85 -15.57
CA ILE A 132 10.06 -31.45 -16.01
C ILE A 132 11.26 -30.65 -15.47
N ARG A 133 11.58 -30.80 -14.17
CA ARG A 133 12.74 -30.14 -13.55
C ARG A 133 14.07 -30.59 -14.17
N GLY A 134 14.23 -31.90 -14.39
CA GLY A 134 15.45 -32.42 -15.05
C GLY A 134 15.63 -31.91 -16.47
N ARG A 135 14.53 -31.77 -17.23
CA ARG A 135 14.58 -31.24 -18.60
C ARG A 135 14.85 -29.74 -18.64
N ALA A 136 14.32 -28.98 -17.67
CA ALA A 136 14.62 -27.56 -17.53
C ALA A 136 16.09 -27.30 -17.17
N ALA A 137 16.66 -28.10 -16.28
CA ALA A 137 18.09 -28.04 -15.94
C ALA A 137 18.96 -28.38 -17.17
N GLN A 138 18.66 -29.47 -17.87
CA GLN A 138 19.37 -29.84 -19.11
C GLN A 138 19.29 -28.76 -20.20
N ASN A 139 18.14 -28.09 -20.33
CA ASN A 139 17.99 -26.99 -21.28
C ASN A 139 18.80 -25.76 -20.86
N ALA A 140 18.87 -25.45 -19.56
CA ALA A 140 19.67 -24.35 -19.05
C ALA A 140 21.17 -24.63 -19.22
N ASP A 141 21.62 -25.85 -18.92
CA ASP A 141 23.01 -26.28 -19.11
C ASP A 141 23.39 -26.26 -20.59
N ALA A 142 22.54 -26.80 -21.49
CA ALA A 142 22.78 -26.77 -22.93
C ALA A 142 22.79 -25.34 -23.50
N TYR A 143 21.96 -24.44 -22.98
CA TYR A 143 22.00 -23.03 -23.36
C TYR A 143 23.29 -22.36 -22.88
N ALA A 144 23.73 -22.64 -21.65
CA ALA A 144 24.99 -22.12 -21.15
C ALA A 144 26.18 -22.66 -21.95
N GLU A 145 26.21 -23.94 -22.27
CA GLU A 145 27.32 -24.58 -22.99
C GLU A 145 27.43 -24.13 -24.45
N HIS A 146 26.29 -23.93 -25.13
CA HIS A 146 26.30 -23.62 -26.57
C HIS A 146 26.08 -22.15 -26.91
N ARG A 147 25.56 -21.33 -25.98
CA ARG A 147 25.26 -19.91 -26.23
C ARG A 147 25.79 -18.94 -25.19
N ALA A 148 26.22 -19.35 -23.99
CA ALA A 148 26.82 -18.39 -23.08
C ALA A 148 28.13 -17.85 -23.66
N GLY A 149 28.19 -16.53 -23.82
CA GLY A 149 29.34 -15.85 -24.43
C GLY A 149 29.17 -15.51 -25.92
N VAL A 150 28.09 -15.94 -26.57
CA VAL A 150 27.68 -15.36 -27.85
C VAL A 150 26.89 -14.09 -27.55
N ASP A 151 27.41 -12.94 -27.97
CA ASP A 151 26.67 -11.69 -27.95
C ASP A 151 25.60 -11.72 -29.04
N ASP A 152 24.49 -12.40 -28.74
CA ASP A 152 23.29 -12.46 -29.56
C ASP A 152 22.56 -11.09 -29.60
N GLN A 153 23.09 -10.07 -28.92
CA GLN A 153 22.48 -8.75 -28.91
C GLN A 153 22.58 -8.17 -30.32
N PRO A 154 21.45 -7.86 -30.97
CA PRO A 154 21.48 -7.30 -32.31
C PRO A 154 22.30 -6.00 -32.27
N ALA A 155 23.21 -5.84 -33.22
CA ALA A 155 23.99 -4.62 -33.36
C ALA A 155 23.05 -3.42 -33.27
N TYR A 156 23.44 -2.38 -32.52
CA TYR A 156 22.70 -1.13 -32.37
C TYR A 156 22.64 -0.39 -33.73
N GLY A 157 21.80 -0.89 -34.64
CA GLY A 157 21.37 -0.19 -35.84
C GLY A 157 20.32 0.88 -35.50
N PRO A 158 19.92 1.71 -36.48
CA PRO A 158 18.77 2.59 -36.31
C PRO A 158 17.58 1.74 -35.88
N ARG A 159 17.06 2.00 -34.68
CA ARG A 159 15.94 1.28 -34.10
C ARG A 159 14.78 1.33 -35.10
N PRO A 160 14.28 0.19 -35.60
CA PRO A 160 13.06 0.18 -36.41
C PRO A 160 11.93 0.85 -35.60
N ASP A 161 11.04 1.61 -36.24
CA ASP A 161 9.89 2.31 -35.61
C ASP A 161 8.99 1.37 -34.76
N ALA A 162 9.18 0.06 -34.85
CA ALA A 162 8.51 -0.96 -34.05
C ALA A 162 8.84 -0.97 -32.54
N TYR A 163 9.77 -0.13 -32.05
CA TYR A 163 9.89 0.17 -30.61
C TYR A 163 8.83 1.20 -30.13
N ALA A 164 7.80 1.47 -30.92
CA ALA A 164 6.63 2.24 -30.51
C ALA A 164 5.72 1.53 -29.48
N ILE A 165 5.96 0.26 -29.19
CA ILE A 165 5.26 -0.44 -28.09
C ILE A 165 5.89 0.02 -26.78
N ASP A 166 5.15 0.83 -26.04
CA ASP A 166 5.45 1.17 -24.64
C ASP A 166 5.38 -0.13 -23.82
N TYR A 167 6.54 -0.72 -23.55
CA TYR A 167 6.66 -1.99 -22.83
C TYR A 167 6.16 -1.89 -21.39
N ASP A 168 6.24 -0.70 -20.77
CA ASP A 168 5.70 -0.51 -19.43
C ASP A 168 4.18 -0.58 -19.48
N ASN A 169 3.55 0.12 -20.44
CA ASN A 169 2.11 0.04 -20.66
C ASN A 169 1.66 -1.38 -21.11
N ALA A 170 2.44 -2.04 -21.97
CA ALA A 170 2.15 -3.40 -22.41
C ALA A 170 2.35 -4.46 -21.31
N ALA A 171 3.19 -4.18 -20.31
CA ALA A 171 3.38 -5.03 -19.14
C ALA A 171 2.29 -4.85 -18.07
N LEU A 172 1.52 -3.75 -18.13
CA LEU A 172 0.35 -3.59 -17.26
C LEU A 172 -0.75 -4.56 -17.72
N TYR A 173 -1.12 -5.47 -16.83
CA TYR A 173 -2.36 -6.21 -17.01
C TYR A 173 -3.52 -5.21 -17.00
N ALA A 174 -4.42 -5.32 -17.97
CA ALA A 174 -5.66 -4.54 -17.96
C ALA A 174 -6.37 -4.78 -16.62
N LEU A 175 -6.59 -3.69 -15.86
CA LEU A 175 -7.31 -3.74 -14.59
C LEU A 175 -8.66 -4.44 -14.84
N ARG A 176 -9.01 -5.38 -13.96
CA ARG A 176 -10.18 -6.23 -14.18
C ARG A 176 -11.46 -5.51 -13.77
N GLY A 177 -11.89 -4.54 -14.57
CA GLY A 177 -13.10 -3.76 -14.35
C GLY A 177 -12.82 -2.34 -13.90
N LEU A 178 -13.83 -1.70 -13.28
CA LEU A 178 -13.78 -0.32 -12.81
C LEU A 178 -13.32 -0.22 -11.35
N ASP A 179 -12.59 0.83 -10.99
CA ASP A 179 -12.11 1.02 -9.63
C ASP A 179 -13.23 1.24 -8.60
N CYS A 180 -12.87 1.22 -7.30
CA CYS A 180 -13.80 1.58 -6.23
C CYS A 180 -14.25 3.04 -6.35
N VAL A 181 -15.57 3.30 -6.32
CA VAL A 181 -16.13 4.67 -6.41
C VAL A 181 -15.78 5.58 -5.22
N THR A 182 -15.26 5.02 -4.14
CA THR A 182 -14.90 5.77 -2.92
C THR A 182 -13.40 5.99 -2.79
N CYS A 183 -12.60 4.92 -2.89
CA CYS A 183 -11.14 5.00 -2.68
C CYS A 183 -10.31 4.94 -3.96
N TRP A 184 -10.94 4.73 -5.13
CA TRP A 184 -10.27 4.65 -6.43
C TRP A 184 -9.15 3.61 -6.49
N THR A 185 -9.26 2.58 -5.64
CA THR A 185 -8.39 1.41 -5.66
C THR A 185 -9.03 0.32 -6.50
N GLU A 186 -8.18 -0.49 -7.13
CA GLU A 186 -8.59 -1.63 -7.90
C GLU A 186 -9.46 -2.60 -7.06
N ARG A 187 -10.44 -3.22 -7.71
CA ARG A 187 -11.42 -4.09 -7.07
C ARG A 187 -11.14 -5.54 -7.42
N THR A 188 -11.43 -6.44 -6.48
CA THR A 188 -11.31 -7.86 -6.77
C THR A 188 -12.44 -8.30 -7.71
N ARG A 189 -12.24 -9.40 -8.43
CA ARG A 189 -13.31 -9.97 -9.28
C ARG A 189 -14.60 -10.25 -8.50
N ALA A 190 -14.49 -10.63 -7.22
CA ALA A 190 -15.64 -10.87 -6.36
C ALA A 190 -16.40 -9.57 -6.05
N ASP A 191 -15.68 -8.45 -5.92
CA ASP A 191 -16.28 -7.16 -5.64
C ASP A 191 -17.17 -6.67 -6.79
N HIS A 192 -16.84 -7.01 -8.03
CA HIS A 192 -17.63 -6.68 -9.22
C HIS A 192 -18.93 -7.48 -9.38
N ALA A 193 -19.11 -8.54 -8.60
CA ALA A 193 -20.32 -9.34 -8.66
C ALA A 193 -21.43 -8.71 -7.79
N PRO A 194 -22.70 -8.70 -8.25
CA PRO A 194 -23.81 -8.23 -7.43
C PRO A 194 -23.97 -9.11 -6.18
N ARG A 195 -24.27 -8.49 -5.04
CA ARG A 195 -24.46 -9.19 -3.76
C ARG A 195 -25.91 -9.59 -3.56
N VAL A 196 -26.39 -10.48 -4.41
CA VAL A 196 -27.79 -10.94 -4.43
C VAL A 196 -28.27 -11.49 -3.08
N ARG A 197 -27.36 -12.08 -2.28
CA ARG A 197 -27.68 -12.59 -0.93
C ARG A 197 -27.95 -11.48 0.10
N GLU A 198 -27.39 -10.30 -0.12
CA GLU A 198 -27.53 -9.13 0.76
C GLU A 198 -28.64 -8.19 0.29
N GLY A 199 -29.34 -8.55 -0.81
CA GLY A 199 -30.41 -7.76 -1.41
C GLY A 199 -29.97 -6.88 -2.58
N ASP A 200 -28.67 -6.82 -2.87
CA ASP A 200 -28.13 -6.03 -3.99
C ASP A 200 -28.28 -6.79 -5.30
N LEU A 201 -28.99 -6.19 -6.25
CA LEU A 201 -29.23 -6.75 -7.58
C LEU A 201 -28.19 -6.28 -8.61
N SER A 202 -27.47 -5.19 -8.31
CA SER A 202 -26.43 -4.62 -9.16
C SER A 202 -25.10 -4.44 -8.43
N ASP A 203 -24.05 -4.10 -9.19
CA ASP A 203 -22.74 -3.74 -8.64
C ASP A 203 -22.84 -2.42 -7.85
N ASP A 204 -22.43 -2.43 -6.57
CA ASP A 204 -22.43 -1.27 -5.66
C ASP A 204 -21.18 -0.37 -5.86
N GLY A 205 -20.24 -0.77 -6.71
CA GLY A 205 -19.05 0.03 -7.03
C GLY A 205 -17.98 0.07 -5.94
N LEU A 206 -18.09 -0.68 -4.84
CA LEU A 206 -17.16 -0.63 -3.71
C LEU A 206 -16.13 -1.78 -3.72
N CYS A 207 -14.95 -1.54 -3.13
CA CYS A 207 -14.04 -2.61 -2.73
C CYS A 207 -14.44 -3.16 -1.35
N SER A 208 -13.95 -4.37 -1.00
CA SER A 208 -14.15 -4.99 0.31
C SER A 208 -13.84 -4.05 1.49
N GLU A 209 -12.69 -3.36 1.47
CA GLU A 209 -12.28 -2.46 2.55
C GLU A 209 -13.24 -1.27 2.74
N CYS A 210 -13.75 -0.69 1.65
CA CYS A 210 -14.73 0.40 1.75
C CYS A 210 -16.07 -0.09 2.29
N ARG A 211 -16.48 -1.31 1.94
CA ARG A 211 -17.71 -1.92 2.49
C ARG A 211 -17.57 -2.22 3.97
N ASP A 212 -16.45 -2.79 4.40
CA ASP A 212 -16.19 -3.09 5.82
C ASP A 212 -16.20 -1.82 6.68
N LYS A 213 -15.82 -0.68 6.10
CA LYS A 213 -15.89 0.65 6.72
C LYS A 213 -17.29 1.29 6.68
N GLY A 214 -18.30 0.60 6.16
CA GLY A 214 -19.66 1.11 6.03
C GLY A 214 -19.77 2.31 5.10
N ARG A 215 -18.92 2.40 4.06
CA ARG A 215 -19.05 3.45 3.05
C ARG A 215 -20.30 3.22 2.22
N GLU A 216 -20.94 4.32 1.84
CA GLU A 216 -22.05 4.29 0.90
C GLU A 216 -21.54 3.96 -0.50
N GLY A 217 -22.25 3.08 -1.20
CA GLY A 217 -21.96 2.68 -2.58
C GLY A 217 -23.01 3.21 -3.55
N ILE A 218 -22.92 2.77 -4.80
CA ILE A 218 -23.95 3.00 -5.81
C ILE A 218 -25.22 2.28 -5.34
N PRO A 219 -26.39 2.96 -5.29
CA PRO A 219 -27.65 2.32 -4.92
C PRO A 219 -27.97 1.12 -5.81
N SER A 220 -28.51 0.05 -5.21
CA SER A 220 -28.91 -1.14 -5.97
C SER A 220 -30.00 -0.80 -7.00
N LEU A 221 -29.82 -1.28 -8.22
CA LEU A 221 -30.75 -1.11 -9.34
C LEU A 221 -31.88 -2.16 -9.31
N PRO A 222 -33.01 -1.92 -9.99
CA PRO A 222 -34.09 -2.91 -10.11
C PRO A 222 -33.66 -4.15 -10.90
N ALA A 223 -34.36 -5.28 -10.71
CA ALA A 223 -33.95 -6.59 -11.26
C ALA A 223 -33.75 -6.66 -12.78
N ASN A 224 -34.40 -5.78 -13.54
CA ASN A 224 -34.37 -5.72 -15.00
C ASN A 224 -33.54 -4.55 -15.55
N PHE A 225 -32.57 -4.06 -14.77
CA PHE A 225 -31.67 -3.00 -15.21
C PHE A 225 -30.82 -3.43 -16.41
N THR A 226 -30.51 -2.47 -17.26
CA THR A 226 -29.65 -2.62 -18.44
C THR A 226 -28.23 -2.15 -18.15
N VAL A 227 -27.29 -2.43 -19.07
CA VAL A 227 -25.92 -1.89 -18.99
C VAL A 227 -25.93 -0.36 -18.96
N ALA A 228 -26.85 0.28 -19.69
CA ALA A 228 -27.01 1.73 -19.70
C ALA A 228 -27.41 2.25 -18.32
N ASP A 229 -28.30 1.55 -17.61
CA ASP A 229 -28.72 1.93 -16.25
C ASP A 229 -27.57 1.82 -15.26
N ALA A 230 -26.74 0.77 -15.36
CA ALA A 230 -25.55 0.60 -14.51
C ALA A 230 -24.52 1.71 -14.74
N VAL A 231 -24.23 2.06 -15.99
CA VAL A 231 -23.32 3.15 -16.33
C VAL A 231 -23.88 4.49 -15.83
N ALA A 232 -25.17 4.76 -16.07
CA ALA A 232 -25.82 5.99 -15.63
C ALA A 232 -25.84 6.13 -14.10
N ALA A 233 -26.08 5.04 -13.37
CA ALA A 233 -26.06 5.03 -11.91
C ALA A 233 -24.67 5.36 -11.36
N ARG A 234 -23.63 4.77 -11.94
CA ARG A 234 -22.24 5.07 -11.58
C ARG A 234 -21.86 6.52 -11.89
N CYS A 235 -22.20 7.02 -13.08
CA CYS A 235 -21.93 8.41 -13.45
C CYS A 235 -22.66 9.40 -12.54
N THR A 236 -23.92 9.12 -12.22
CA THR A 236 -24.72 9.91 -11.27
C THR A 236 -24.08 9.92 -9.89
N TYR A 237 -23.64 8.76 -9.39
CA TYR A 237 -22.96 8.67 -8.10
C TYR A 237 -21.70 9.56 -8.05
N ILE A 238 -20.86 9.50 -9.09
CA ILE A 238 -19.65 10.32 -9.17
C ILE A 238 -19.98 11.81 -9.24
N ALA A 239 -20.94 12.20 -10.08
CA ALA A 239 -21.29 13.61 -10.28
C ALA A 239 -21.96 14.23 -9.05
N THR A 240 -22.73 13.46 -8.29
CA THR A 240 -23.43 13.96 -7.08
C THR A 240 -22.53 14.00 -5.86
N ARG A 241 -21.51 13.13 -5.77
CA ARG A 241 -20.63 13.03 -4.60
C ARG A 241 -19.42 13.96 -4.64
N HIS A 242 -19.04 14.43 -5.82
CA HIS A 242 -17.83 15.23 -6.03
C HIS A 242 -18.14 16.60 -6.60
N ARG A 243 -17.24 17.56 -6.38
CA ARG A 243 -17.32 18.87 -7.03
C ARG A 243 -17.24 18.71 -8.55
N PRO A 244 -17.89 19.56 -9.36
CA PRO A 244 -17.97 19.39 -10.82
C PRO A 244 -16.63 19.16 -11.52
N ALA A 245 -15.59 19.92 -11.16
CA ALA A 245 -14.25 19.75 -11.71
C ALA A 245 -13.66 18.36 -11.39
N THR A 246 -13.80 17.89 -10.15
CA THR A 246 -13.35 16.56 -9.73
C THR A 246 -14.17 15.46 -10.40
N ALA A 247 -15.50 15.62 -10.43
CA ALA A 247 -16.39 14.68 -11.11
C ALA A 247 -16.02 14.51 -12.58
N ARG A 248 -15.70 15.61 -13.28
CA ARG A 248 -15.25 15.56 -14.68
C ARG A 248 -13.96 14.77 -14.85
N THR A 249 -12.97 14.99 -13.99
CA THR A 249 -11.71 14.23 -14.03
C THR A 249 -11.96 12.73 -13.81
N LEU A 250 -12.79 12.39 -12.83
CA LEU A 250 -13.13 11.01 -12.51
C LEU A 250 -13.90 10.34 -13.66
N LEU A 251 -14.92 11.00 -14.20
CA LEU A 251 -15.68 10.52 -15.36
C LEU A 251 -14.79 10.36 -16.61
N ASN A 252 -13.78 11.21 -16.79
CA ASN A 252 -12.81 11.03 -17.87
C ASN A 252 -11.92 9.80 -17.64
N SER A 253 -11.48 9.55 -16.40
CA SER A 253 -10.75 8.33 -16.04
C SER A 253 -11.59 7.08 -16.30
N GLU A 254 -12.85 7.09 -15.88
CA GLU A 254 -13.83 6.03 -16.15
C GLU A 254 -13.99 5.80 -17.65
N TRP A 255 -14.11 6.88 -18.43
CA TRP A 255 -14.19 6.80 -19.89
C TRP A 255 -12.98 6.09 -20.49
N HIS A 256 -11.77 6.37 -20.00
CA HIS A 256 -10.56 5.69 -20.49
C HIS A 256 -10.49 4.20 -20.08
N ALA A 257 -11.07 3.83 -18.93
CA ALA A 257 -11.00 2.49 -18.37
C ALA A 257 -12.00 1.48 -18.99
N VAL A 258 -13.05 1.96 -19.68
CA VAL A 258 -14.11 1.09 -20.22
C VAL A 258 -14.01 0.82 -21.72
N GLY A 259 -14.73 -0.22 -22.18
CA GLY A 259 -14.85 -0.58 -23.59
C GLY A 259 -15.67 0.43 -24.43
N PRO A 260 -15.64 0.32 -25.77
CA PRO A 260 -16.27 1.29 -26.68
C PRO A 260 -17.77 1.53 -26.45
N GLU A 261 -18.53 0.49 -26.11
CA GLU A 261 -19.98 0.59 -25.83
C GLU A 261 -20.25 1.47 -24.60
N ALA A 262 -19.57 1.17 -23.49
CA ALA A 262 -19.68 1.96 -22.26
C ALA A 262 -19.12 3.39 -22.44
N LYS A 263 -18.08 3.59 -23.25
CA LYS A 263 -17.59 4.92 -23.62
C LYS A 263 -18.67 5.78 -24.27
N ALA A 264 -19.47 5.19 -25.16
CA ALA A 264 -20.58 5.90 -25.80
C ALA A 264 -21.67 6.28 -24.78
N LEU A 265 -21.99 5.37 -23.84
CA LEU A 265 -22.94 5.60 -22.77
C LEU A 265 -22.49 6.72 -21.81
N ILE A 266 -21.23 6.69 -21.34
CA ILE A 266 -20.66 7.74 -20.48
C ILE A 266 -20.71 9.09 -21.21
N LYS A 267 -20.29 9.13 -22.49
CA LYS A 267 -20.33 10.37 -23.28
C LYS A 267 -21.75 10.92 -23.42
N ALA A 268 -22.72 10.05 -23.73
CA ALA A 268 -24.13 10.43 -23.85
C ALA A 268 -24.68 10.94 -22.51
N TRP A 269 -24.36 10.27 -21.41
CA TRP A 269 -24.76 10.68 -20.07
C TRP A 269 -24.17 12.04 -19.68
N CYS A 270 -22.86 12.26 -19.91
CA CYS A 270 -22.20 13.54 -19.62
C CYS A 270 -22.79 14.71 -20.45
N ALA A 271 -23.19 14.45 -21.69
CA ALA A 271 -23.85 15.44 -22.53
C ALA A 271 -25.26 15.79 -22.01
N ALA A 272 -26.01 14.80 -21.55
CA ALA A 272 -27.35 14.99 -20.98
C ALA A 272 -27.33 15.67 -19.60
N ASN A 273 -26.23 15.54 -18.84
CA ASN A 273 -26.06 16.07 -17.48
C ASN A 273 -24.93 17.11 -17.42
N ALA A 274 -24.83 17.93 -18.46
CA ALA A 274 -23.75 18.91 -18.61
C ALA A 274 -23.76 19.94 -17.47
N ASP A 275 -24.92 20.25 -16.90
CA ASP A 275 -25.11 21.08 -15.72
C ASP A 275 -24.44 20.50 -14.46
N LEU A 276 -24.57 19.18 -14.23
CA LEU A 276 -23.93 18.52 -13.08
C LEU A 276 -22.40 18.44 -13.22
N VAL A 277 -21.90 18.25 -14.45
CA VAL A 277 -20.47 18.03 -14.72
C VAL A 277 -19.71 19.32 -15.04
N ASN A 278 -20.41 20.32 -15.58
CA ASN A 278 -19.83 21.60 -16.02
C ASN A 278 -20.24 22.82 -15.21
N ALA A 279 -20.98 22.65 -14.11
CA ALA A 279 -21.18 23.74 -13.17
C ALA A 279 -19.83 24.40 -12.81
N GLU A 280 -19.75 25.71 -13.01
CA GLU A 280 -18.56 26.47 -12.64
C GLU A 280 -18.33 26.26 -11.13
N PRO A 281 -17.08 25.99 -10.71
CA PRO A 281 -16.78 26.02 -9.29
C PRO A 281 -17.18 27.41 -8.78
N PRO A 282 -17.85 27.53 -7.62
CA PRO A 282 -18.04 28.83 -7.02
C PRO A 282 -16.66 29.49 -6.94
N LYS A 283 -16.53 30.69 -7.52
CA LYS A 283 -15.31 31.48 -7.38
C LYS A 283 -15.13 31.66 -5.89
N ASP A 284 -14.11 31.01 -5.34
CA ASP A 284 -13.68 31.26 -3.97
C ASP A 284 -13.09 32.67 -3.98
N ASP A 285 -13.93 33.67 -3.73
CA ASP A 285 -13.52 35.07 -3.52
C ASP A 285 -12.66 35.20 -2.24
N THR A 286 -12.34 34.09 -1.57
CA THR A 286 -11.41 34.00 -0.42
C THR A 286 -9.94 33.95 -0.81
N ALA A 287 -9.58 33.98 -2.10
CA ALA A 287 -8.19 33.96 -2.57
C ALA A 287 -7.43 35.30 -2.49
N THR A 288 -7.82 36.19 -1.56
CA THR A 288 -6.96 37.27 -1.07
C THR A 288 -7.16 37.47 0.42
N ALA A 289 -7.16 36.38 1.20
CA ALA A 289 -6.95 36.50 2.64
C ALA A 289 -5.54 37.09 2.87
N VAL A 290 -5.46 38.40 3.04
CA VAL A 290 -4.24 39.11 3.41
C VAL A 290 -4.07 38.90 4.91
N CYS A 291 -2.93 38.37 5.33
CA CYS A 291 -2.61 38.27 6.75
C CYS A 291 -2.54 39.68 7.35
N ALA A 292 -2.82 39.85 8.64
CA ALA A 292 -2.67 41.15 9.33
C ALA A 292 -1.27 41.78 9.18
N CYS A 293 -0.25 40.97 8.90
CA CYS A 293 1.13 41.39 8.60
C CYS A 293 1.37 41.68 7.10
N THR A 294 0.31 41.84 6.31
CA THR A 294 0.28 42.09 4.85
C THR A 294 0.94 41.04 3.96
N SER A 295 1.42 39.93 4.54
CA SER A 295 1.93 38.79 3.76
C SER A 295 0.79 38.04 3.06
N THR A 296 1.00 37.77 1.77
CA THR A 296 0.13 36.95 0.91
C THR A 296 0.58 35.49 0.81
N THR A 297 1.69 35.13 1.46
CA THR A 297 2.28 33.80 1.33
C THR A 297 1.52 32.78 2.19
N ARG A 298 0.69 31.96 1.55
CA ARG A 298 0.00 30.78 2.15
C ARG A 298 -0.81 31.10 3.41
N VAL A 299 -1.67 32.11 3.32
CA VAL A 299 -2.60 32.47 4.40
C VAL A 299 -3.68 31.38 4.53
N ARG A 300 -3.85 30.88 5.75
CA ARG A 300 -4.93 29.97 6.14
C ARG A 300 -5.45 30.46 7.47
N ASP A 301 -6.77 30.57 7.60
CA ASP A 301 -7.44 31.12 8.79
C ASP A 301 -6.99 32.56 9.12
N GLY A 302 -6.74 33.38 8.09
CA GLY A 302 -6.33 34.80 8.25
C GLY A 302 -4.89 35.04 8.72
N LEU A 303 -4.07 33.98 8.89
CA LEU A 303 -2.67 34.09 9.31
C LEU A 303 -1.70 33.43 8.32
N CYS A 304 -0.60 34.12 7.99
CA CYS A 304 0.53 33.56 7.24
C CYS A 304 1.30 32.53 8.08
N ALA A 305 2.21 31.78 7.45
CA ALA A 305 3.01 30.75 8.13
C ALA A 305 3.75 31.29 9.36
N ASP A 306 4.39 32.46 9.22
CA ASP A 306 5.20 33.08 10.27
C ASP A 306 4.33 33.56 11.45
N CYS A 307 3.21 34.23 11.16
CA CYS A 307 2.27 34.66 12.20
C CYS A 307 1.65 33.47 12.94
N ARG A 308 1.52 32.31 12.28
CA ARG A 308 1.00 31.09 12.90
C ARG A 308 2.02 30.45 13.83
N GLU A 309 3.32 30.55 13.53
CA GLU A 309 4.37 30.12 14.47
C GLU A 309 4.46 31.05 15.68
N LEU A 310 4.35 32.37 15.47
CA LEU A 310 4.30 33.33 16.57
C LEU A 310 3.10 33.09 17.49
N ALA A 311 1.90 32.85 16.95
CA ALA A 311 0.70 32.54 17.74
C ALA A 311 0.84 31.24 18.55
N LYS A 312 1.58 30.24 18.04
CA LYS A 312 1.89 29.01 18.79
C LYS A 312 2.89 29.26 19.92
N GLY A 313 3.83 30.18 19.73
CA GLY A 313 4.82 30.57 20.74
C GLY A 313 4.20 31.25 21.97
N THR A 314 3.11 32.00 21.80
CA THR A 314 2.47 32.75 22.91
C THR A 314 1.68 31.87 23.88
N ILE A 315 1.37 30.62 23.55
CA ILE A 315 0.60 29.72 24.42
C ILE A 315 1.48 29.03 25.49
N ALA A 316 2.81 29.15 25.40
CA ALA A 316 3.73 28.67 26.45
C ALA A 316 3.94 29.71 27.57
N GLY A 317 2.84 30.12 28.22
CA GLY A 317 2.86 30.84 29.51
C GLY A 317 2.63 29.87 30.69
N PRO A 318 3.18 30.14 31.89
CA PRO A 318 3.38 29.15 32.94
C PRO A 318 2.06 28.66 33.56
N ARG A 319 1.96 27.34 33.75
CA ARG A 319 0.88 26.69 34.52
C ARG A 319 0.88 27.22 35.95
N MET A 320 -0.04 28.13 36.27
CA MET A 320 -0.39 28.43 37.67
C MET A 320 -1.18 27.24 38.24
N ASN A 321 -0.62 26.64 39.28
CA ASN A 321 -1.25 25.63 40.12
C ASN A 321 -2.57 26.15 40.69
N SER A 322 -3.68 25.50 40.35
CA SER A 322 -4.99 25.69 40.98
C SER A 322 -5.36 24.48 41.84
N GLU A 323 -4.67 24.34 42.97
CA GLU A 323 -5.09 23.45 44.06
C GLU A 323 -5.08 24.23 45.37
N ARG A 324 -6.20 24.88 45.70
CA ARG A 324 -6.76 25.13 47.04
C ARG A 324 -7.95 26.09 46.88
N GLY A 325 -9.13 25.63 47.26
CA GLY A 325 -10.35 26.45 47.19
C GLY A 325 -11.65 25.69 46.88
N ARG A 326 -11.72 24.38 47.09
CA ARG A 326 -12.99 23.65 47.16
C ARG A 326 -13.25 23.26 48.61
N GLY A 327 -13.75 24.21 49.39
CA GLY A 327 -14.06 23.96 50.79
C GLY A 327 -14.54 25.19 51.55
N GLU A 328 -15.47 25.99 51.00
CA GLU A 328 -16.15 27.02 51.83
C GLU A 328 -17.48 27.56 51.27
N LEU A 329 -17.96 27.12 50.09
CA LEU A 329 -19.23 27.59 49.52
C LEU A 329 -20.40 26.58 49.57
N ARG A 330 -20.37 25.62 50.51
CA ARG A 330 -21.50 24.69 50.76
C ARG A 330 -22.16 24.80 52.14
N MET A 331 -21.85 25.84 52.92
CA MET A 331 -22.45 26.05 54.25
C MET A 331 -23.24 27.35 54.43
N ARG A 332 -23.44 28.15 53.36
CA ARG A 332 -24.25 29.40 53.40
C ARG A 332 -25.57 29.36 52.63
N ALA A 333 -25.92 28.23 52.01
CA ALA A 333 -27.20 28.06 51.31
C ALA A 333 -28.25 27.23 52.09
N ALA A 334 -28.00 26.91 53.37
CA ALA A 334 -28.90 26.10 54.20
C ALA A 334 -29.46 26.85 55.44
N MET A 335 -29.34 28.19 55.51
CA MET A 335 -29.88 28.98 56.63
C MET A 335 -30.71 30.21 56.18
N ALA A 336 -31.29 30.19 54.98
CA ALA A 336 -32.20 31.25 54.50
C ALA A 336 -33.54 30.70 53.98
N THR A 337 -33.97 29.55 54.50
CA THR A 337 -35.31 28.97 54.25
C THR A 337 -35.85 28.28 55.51
N ALA A 338 -35.69 28.95 56.67
CA ALA A 338 -36.48 28.68 57.86
C ALA A 338 -36.54 29.97 58.70
N ALA A 339 -37.77 30.46 58.89
CA ALA A 339 -38.19 31.60 59.71
C ALA A 339 -38.10 33.00 59.08
N ALA A 340 -39.29 33.60 58.96
CA ALA A 340 -39.61 35.04 58.87
C ALA A 340 -39.32 35.77 57.55
#